data_AF-A0A3N5KYS6-F1
#
_entry.id   AF-A0A3N5KYS6-F1
#
_cell.length_a   1.000
_cell.length_b   1.000
_cell.length_c   1.000
_cell.angle_alpha   90.00
_cell.angle_beta   90.00
_cell.angle_gamma   90.00
#
_symmetry.space_group_name_H-M   'P 1'
#
loop_
_entity.id
_entity.type
_entity.pdbx_description
1 polymer ?
#
loop_
_entity_poly.entity_id
_entity_poly.type
_entity_poly.pdbx_seq_one_letter_code
_entity_poly.pdbx_strand_id
1 'polypeptide(L)'
;LGDQATRPPGETPLAAAQPPGRPAAIPADRVDLIVSDTGSGIAPEHLGRVLDPFFTTKDAGRGTGLGLAICQGIVEQHGGSIQIRSDGVGTGTEVVVRLPLAG
;
A
#
# COMPACT_ATOMS: atom_id res chain seq x y z
N LEU A 1 -29.68 19.24 17.65
CA LEU A 1 -29.62 18.15 18.65
C LEU A 1 -28.83 17.04 17.96
N GLY A 2 -27.56 16.91 18.31
CA GLY A 2 -26.58 16.11 17.55
C GLY A 2 -26.72 14.62 17.80
N ASP A 3 -26.71 13.85 16.73
CA ASP A 3 -26.71 12.39 16.75
C ASP A 3 -25.27 11.89 16.98
N GLN A 4 -24.96 11.56 18.24
CA GLN A 4 -23.70 10.91 18.61
C GLN A 4 -23.86 9.40 18.42
N ALA A 5 -23.55 8.93 17.22
CA ALA A 5 -23.38 7.50 16.96
C ALA A 5 -22.24 6.96 17.83
N THR A 6 -22.58 6.19 18.86
CA THR A 6 -21.64 5.51 19.74
C THR A 6 -20.93 4.40 18.97
N ARG A 7 -19.61 4.53 18.76
CA ARG A 7 -18.77 3.55 18.05
C ARG A 7 -18.58 2.27 18.88
N PRO A 8 -18.42 1.10 18.24
CA PRO A 8 -18.18 -0.16 18.94
C PRO A 8 -16.79 -0.18 19.62
N PRO A 9 -16.66 -0.84 20.79
CA PRO A 9 -15.39 -0.99 21.50
C PRO A 9 -14.49 -1.98 20.74
N GLY A 10 -13.35 -1.49 20.23
CA GLY A 10 -12.35 -2.31 19.53
C GLY A 10 -11.73 -1.62 18.31
N GLU A 11 -12.35 -0.56 17.80
CA GLU A 11 -11.73 0.32 16.81
C GLU A 11 -10.79 1.28 17.54
N THR A 12 -9.58 0.81 17.85
CA THR A 12 -8.48 1.76 18.03
C THR A 12 -8.44 2.58 16.74
N PRO A 13 -8.56 3.92 16.79
CA PRO A 13 -8.24 4.72 15.63
C PRO A 13 -6.84 4.26 15.23
N LEU A 14 -6.65 3.83 13.99
CA LEU A 14 -5.30 3.76 13.44
C LEU A 14 -4.79 5.18 13.61
N ALA A 15 -4.07 5.44 14.71
CA ALA A 15 -3.46 6.72 14.95
C ALA A 15 -2.71 6.97 13.66
N ALA A 16 -2.99 8.11 13.03
CA ALA A 16 -2.27 8.53 11.84
C ALA A 16 -0.80 8.69 12.28
N ALA A 17 -0.07 7.58 12.35
CA ALA A 17 1.35 7.57 12.15
C ALA A 17 1.48 8.27 10.82
N GLN A 18 1.90 9.53 10.88
CA GLN A 18 2.14 10.34 9.71
C GLN A 18 3.09 9.49 8.85
N PRO A 19 2.65 8.94 7.70
CA PRO A 19 3.50 8.06 6.93
C PRO A 19 4.76 8.86 6.56
N PRO A 20 5.96 8.29 6.74
CA PRO A 20 7.18 8.99 6.38
C PRO A 20 7.11 9.37 4.89
N GLY A 21 7.14 10.67 4.60
CA GLY A 21 7.15 11.17 3.22
C GLY A 21 5.78 11.27 2.56
N ARG A 22 4.83 12.00 3.19
CA ARG A 22 3.65 12.53 2.48
C ARG A 22 4.13 13.09 1.13
N PRO A 23 3.64 12.58 0.00
CA PRO A 23 4.08 13.05 -1.30
C PRO A 23 3.86 14.57 -1.37
N ALA A 24 4.85 15.29 -1.90
CA ALA A 24 4.71 16.70 -2.22
C ALA A 24 3.43 16.88 -3.04
N ALA A 25 2.60 17.86 -2.62
CA ALA A 25 1.27 18.20 -3.14
C ALA A 25 0.76 17.28 -4.28
N ILE A 26 -0.13 16.34 -3.94
CA ILE A 26 -0.81 15.53 -4.94
C ILE A 26 -1.66 16.47 -5.80
N PRO A 27 -1.66 16.35 -7.14
CA PRO A 27 -2.57 17.09 -8.00
C PRO A 27 -4.02 17.01 -7.48
N ALA A 28 -4.75 18.13 -7.57
CA ALA A 28 -6.09 18.25 -6.98
C ALA A 28 -7.13 17.28 -7.59
N ASP A 29 -6.79 16.63 -8.71
CA ASP A 29 -7.57 15.64 -9.43
C ASP A 29 -7.16 14.19 -9.11
N ARG A 30 -6.32 13.98 -8.09
CA ARG A 30 -5.83 12.65 -7.70
C ARG A 30 -5.90 12.41 -6.18
N VAL A 31 -5.97 11.14 -5.82
CA VAL A 31 -5.93 10.65 -4.43
C VAL A 31 -4.81 9.62 -4.28
N ASP A 32 -4.07 9.71 -3.17
CA ASP A 32 -3.11 8.69 -2.77
C ASP A 32 -3.66 7.89 -1.58
N LEU A 33 -3.63 6.57 -1.70
CA LEU A 33 -3.89 5.62 -0.63
C LEU A 33 -2.55 4.99 -0.23
N ILE A 34 -2.21 5.09 1.05
CA ILE A 34 -0.94 4.60 1.57
C ILE A 34 -1.24 3.48 2.56
N VAL A 35 -0.67 2.31 2.30
CA VAL A 35 -0.71 1.16 3.21
C VAL A 35 0.69 0.95 3.75
N SER A 36 0.88 1.21 5.05
CA SER A 36 2.14 1.03 5.75
C SER A 36 2.04 -0.14 6.72
N ASP A 37 3.07 -0.98 6.76
CA ASP A 37 3.23 -2.03 7.76
C ASP A 37 4.57 -1.89 8.50
N THR A 38 4.68 -2.54 9.65
CA THR A 38 5.91 -2.63 10.47
C THR A 38 6.52 -4.03 10.40
N GLY A 39 6.32 -4.73 9.29
CA GLY A 39 6.79 -6.10 9.08
C GLY A 39 8.29 -6.17 8.76
N SER A 40 8.71 -7.27 8.14
CA SER A 40 10.12 -7.54 7.85
C SER A 40 10.72 -6.63 6.78
N GLY A 41 9.93 -5.78 6.13
CA GLY A 41 10.36 -5.01 4.95
C GLY A 41 10.73 -5.90 3.76
N ILE A 42 11.31 -5.27 2.74
CA ILE A 42 11.71 -5.86 1.47
C ILE A 42 13.20 -5.59 1.24
N ALA A 43 13.94 -6.65 0.90
CA ALA A 43 15.35 -6.53 0.51
C ALA A 43 15.48 -5.74 -0.81
N PRO A 44 16.45 -4.81 -0.95
CA PRO A 44 16.56 -3.94 -2.13
C PRO A 44 16.59 -4.69 -3.47
N GLU A 45 17.20 -5.88 -3.51
CA GLU A 45 17.28 -6.75 -4.68
C GLU A 45 15.92 -7.32 -5.12
N HIS A 46 14.90 -7.26 -4.27
CA HIS A 46 13.55 -7.76 -4.56
C HIS A 46 12.59 -6.64 -4.97
N LEU A 47 12.86 -5.37 -4.62
CA LEU A 47 11.97 -4.24 -4.92
C LEU A 47 11.65 -4.08 -6.40
N GLY A 48 12.60 -4.37 -7.29
CA GLY A 48 12.38 -4.31 -8.74
C GLY A 48 11.46 -5.41 -9.29
N ARG A 49 11.14 -6.44 -8.50
CA ARG A 49 10.44 -7.65 -8.93
C ARG A 49 9.17 -7.96 -8.14
N VAL A 50 8.90 -7.23 -7.06
CA VAL A 50 7.75 -7.53 -6.17
C VAL A 50 6.38 -7.37 -6.84
N LEU A 51 6.32 -6.64 -7.95
CA LEU A 51 5.12 -6.51 -8.79
C LEU A 51 5.07 -7.54 -9.93
N ASP A 52 6.14 -8.30 -10.15
CA ASP A 52 6.18 -9.31 -11.22
C ASP A 52 5.23 -10.46 -10.89
N PRO A 53 4.42 -10.92 -11.86
CA PRO A 53 3.59 -12.11 -11.67
C PRO A 53 4.45 -13.31 -11.22
N PHE A 54 3.94 -14.04 -10.23
CA PHE A 54 4.56 -15.24 -9.65
C PHE A 54 5.84 -15.00 -8.84
N PHE A 55 6.31 -13.76 -8.68
CA PHE A 55 7.42 -13.48 -7.78
C PHE A 55 7.01 -13.65 -6.32
N THR A 56 7.78 -14.45 -5.57
CA THR A 56 7.57 -14.66 -4.13
C THR A 56 8.89 -15.02 -3.46
N THR A 57 9.11 -14.51 -2.25
CA THR A 57 10.21 -14.92 -1.35
C THR A 57 9.79 -16.00 -0.36
N LYS A 58 8.50 -16.34 -0.32
CA LYS A 58 7.96 -17.42 0.52
C LYS A 58 8.32 -18.79 -0.06
N ASP A 59 8.44 -19.77 0.82
CA ASP A 59 8.65 -21.17 0.46
C ASP A 59 7.62 -21.70 -0.55
N ALA A 60 8.00 -22.73 -1.29
CA ALA A 60 7.13 -23.38 -2.26
C ALA A 60 5.80 -23.80 -1.60
N GLY A 61 4.68 -23.43 -2.24
CA GLY A 61 3.33 -23.72 -1.75
C GLY A 61 2.79 -22.77 -0.68
N ARG A 62 3.57 -21.78 -0.20
CA ARG A 62 3.12 -20.78 0.80
C ARG A 62 2.62 -19.46 0.18
N GLY A 63 2.71 -19.32 -1.13
CA GLY A 63 2.23 -18.15 -1.86
C GLY A 63 2.37 -18.33 -3.36
N THR A 64 1.40 -17.80 -4.11
CA THR A 64 1.40 -17.84 -5.58
C THR A 64 2.17 -16.68 -6.21
N GLY A 65 2.52 -15.65 -5.43
CA GLY A 65 3.17 -14.43 -5.96
C GLY A 65 2.29 -13.58 -6.87
N LEU A 66 0.96 -13.73 -6.81
CA LEU A 66 0.03 -13.02 -7.71
C LEU A 66 -0.60 -11.76 -7.12
N GLY A 67 -0.61 -11.60 -5.79
CA GLY A 67 -1.38 -10.54 -5.13
C GLY A 67 -1.01 -9.13 -5.62
N LEU A 68 0.28 -8.79 -5.55
CA LEU A 68 0.77 -7.48 -5.96
C LEU A 68 0.64 -7.22 -7.47
N ALA A 69 0.87 -8.23 -8.30
CA ALA A 69 0.67 -8.14 -9.74
C ALA A 69 -0.81 -7.87 -10.10
N ILE A 70 -1.75 -8.52 -9.39
CA ILE A 70 -3.19 -8.25 -9.55
C ILE A 70 -3.52 -6.83 -9.10
N CYS A 71 -3.00 -6.37 -7.96
CA CYS A 71 -3.19 -5.00 -7.50
C CYS A 71 -2.68 -3.97 -8.52
N GLN A 72 -1.50 -4.19 -9.10
CA GLN A 72 -0.97 -3.35 -10.16
C GLN A 72 -1.95 -3.28 -11.34
N GLY A 73 -2.39 -4.43 -11.86
CA GLY A 73 -3.33 -4.48 -12.98
C GLY A 73 -4.66 -3.78 -12.70
N ILE A 74 -5.22 -3.93 -11.49
CA ILE A 74 -6.44 -3.21 -11.07
C ILE A 74 -6.19 -1.70 -11.07
N VAL A 75 -5.11 -1.25 -10.44
CA VAL A 75 -4.80 0.18 -10.33
C VAL A 75 -4.56 0.82 -11.70
N GLU A 76 -3.83 0.14 -12.59
CA GLU A 76 -3.58 0.58 -13.96
C GLU A 76 -4.86 0.67 -14.79
N GLN A 77 -5.78 -0.31 -14.66
CA GLN A 77 -7.10 -0.28 -15.32
C GLN A 77 -7.95 0.93 -14.90
N HIS A 78 -7.71 1.48 -13.72
CA HIS A 78 -8.38 2.69 -13.22
C HIS A 78 -7.59 3.98 -13.49
N GLY A 79 -6.58 3.96 -14.38
CA GLY A 79 -5.76 5.13 -14.71
C GLY A 79 -4.81 5.58 -13.59
N GLY A 80 -4.53 4.69 -12.66
CA GLY A 80 -3.69 4.91 -11.50
C GLY A 80 -2.26 4.40 -11.66
N SER A 81 -1.52 4.48 -10.55
CA SER A 81 -0.18 3.90 -10.40
C SER A 81 0.03 3.33 -9.01
N ILE A 82 0.77 2.23 -8.90
CA ILE A 82 1.22 1.64 -7.64
C ILE A 82 2.73 1.82 -7.47
N GLN A 83 3.19 2.16 -6.26
CA GLN A 83 4.60 2.24 -5.90
C GLN A 83 4.82 1.50 -4.59
N ILE A 84 5.94 0.79 -4.46
CA ILE A 84 6.33 0.10 -3.24
C ILE A 84 7.65 0.71 -2.75
N ARG A 85 7.69 1.03 -1.46
CA ARG A 85 8.84 1.62 -0.76
C ARG A 85 9.18 0.75 0.44
N SER A 86 10.47 0.52 0.64
CA SER A 86 11.00 -0.17 1.82
C SER A 86 12.48 0.21 1.92
N ASP A 87 12.90 0.70 3.08
CA ASP A 87 14.30 1.11 3.31
C ASP A 87 15.23 -0.09 3.56
N GLY A 88 14.67 -1.27 3.77
CA GLY A 88 15.40 -2.53 3.81
C GLY A 88 14.72 -3.57 4.71
N VAL A 89 15.49 -4.59 5.09
CA VAL A 89 14.99 -5.61 6.01
C VAL A 89 14.84 -5.01 7.42
N GLY A 90 13.69 -5.24 8.05
CA GLY A 90 13.35 -4.79 9.39
C GLY A 90 12.72 -3.39 9.48
N THR A 91 12.46 -2.73 8.35
CA THR A 91 11.93 -1.36 8.33
C THR A 91 10.43 -1.27 8.04
N GLY A 92 9.77 -2.41 7.80
CA GLY A 92 8.41 -2.43 7.26
C GLY A 92 8.37 -2.04 5.78
N THR A 93 7.15 -1.98 5.23
CA THR A 93 6.89 -1.65 3.82
C THR A 93 5.81 -0.60 3.72
N GLU A 94 5.91 0.26 2.72
CA GLU A 94 4.87 1.20 2.32
C GLU A 94 4.45 0.95 0.87
N VAL A 95 3.15 0.80 0.65
CA VAL A 95 2.53 0.69 -0.68
C VAL A 95 1.71 1.95 -0.93
N VAL A 96 2.05 2.67 -1.99
CA VAL A 96 1.39 3.91 -2.40
C VAL A 96 0.60 3.66 -3.67
N VAL A 97 -0.72 3.77 -3.59
CA VAL A 97 -1.64 3.68 -4.73
C VAL A 97 -2.17 5.07 -5.04
N ARG A 98 -1.99 5.53 -6.27
CA ARG A 98 -2.46 6.83 -6.76
C ARG A 98 -3.54 6.62 -7.80
N LEU A 99 -4.70 7.25 -7.61
CA LEU A 99 -5.85 7.16 -8.51
C LEU A 99 -6.36 8.55 -8.92
N PRO A 100 -6.94 8.72 -10.11
CA PRO A 100 -7.75 9.90 -10.44
C PRO A 100 -9.00 10.01 -9.55
N LEU A 101 -9.42 11.23 -9.22
CA LEU A 101 -10.66 11.51 -8.48
C LEU A 101 -11.92 11.50 -9.36
N ALA A 102 -11.74 11.67 -10.68
CA ALA A 102 -12.82 11.60 -11.67
C ALA A 102 -12.45 10.57 -12.74
N GLY A 103 -13.42 9.73 -13.10
CA GLY A 103 -13.34 8.73 -14.17
C GLY A 103 -14.24 9.08 -15.34
#